data_AF-A0A971USA4-F1
#
_entry.id   AF-A0A971USA4-F1
#
_cell.length_a   1.000
_cell.length_b   1.000
_cell.length_c   1.000
_cell.angle_alpha   90.00
_cell.angle_beta   90.00
_cell.angle_gamma   90.00
#
_symmetry.space_group_name_H-M   'P 1'
#
loop_
_entity.id
_entity.type
_entity.pdbx_description
1 polymer ?
#
loop_
_entity_poly.entity_id
_entity_poly.type
_entity_poly.pdbx_seq_one_letter_code
_entity_poly.pdbx_strand_id
1 'polypeptide(L)'
;MLIYIQKVLIALFTVSVIGYIFTVLKQKVYLKNNIIVIENKAVSQEDLDKADMKEFVFKGKAVKSGDEVRVITNKNDKYEGTLIGISRKEKALLMVTYKDEIKELKIDNIEKFKIICKYGQFFN
;
A
#
# COMPACT_ATOMS: atom_id res chain seq x y z
N MET A 1 24.61 -35.65 25.93
CA MET A 1 23.92 -35.49 24.62
C MET A 1 22.74 -34.53 24.73
N LEU A 2 21.79 -34.74 25.65
CA LEU A 2 20.62 -33.88 25.85
C LEU A 2 20.95 -32.39 26.08
N ILE A 3 21.96 -32.10 26.90
CA ILE A 3 22.40 -30.72 27.21
C ILE A 3 22.92 -30.00 25.97
N TYR A 4 23.59 -30.70 25.05
CA TYR A 4 24.09 -30.12 23.81
C TYR A 4 22.94 -29.81 22.86
N ILE A 5 21.97 -30.72 22.73
CA ILE A 5 20.75 -30.52 21.95
C ILE A 5 19.98 -29.31 22.48
N GLN A 6 19.83 -29.19 23.81
CA GLN A 6 19.13 -28.07 24.45
C GLN A 6 19.83 -26.73 24.19
N LYS A 7 21.17 -26.67 24.22
CA LYS A 7 21.94 -25.47 23.87
C LYS A 7 21.72 -25.05 22.41
N VAL A 8 21.69 -26.01 21.48
CA VAL A 8 21.44 -25.73 20.05
C VAL A 8 20.02 -25.20 19.83
N LEU A 9 19.02 -25.79 20.48
CA LEU A 9 17.63 -25.32 20.42
C LEU A 9 17.47 -23.89 20.94
N ILE A 10 18.11 -23.57 22.07
CA ILE A 10 18.07 -22.21 22.65
C ILE A 10 18.73 -21.20 21.70
N ALA A 11 19.86 -21.58 21.06
CA ALA A 11 20.53 -20.73 20.09
C ALA A 11 19.64 -20.46 18.86
N LEU A 12 19.02 -21.50 18.27
CA LEU A 12 18.11 -21.35 17.14
C LEU A 12 16.88 -20.49 17.50
N PHE A 13 16.31 -20.72 18.68
CA PHE A 13 15.16 -19.96 19.15
C PHE A 13 15.51 -18.48 19.31
N THR A 14 16.67 -18.19 19.89
CA THR A 14 17.16 -16.80 20.06
C THR A 14 17.34 -16.11 18.71
N VAL A 15 17.96 -16.78 17.74
CA VAL A 15 18.14 -16.24 16.38
C VAL A 15 16.79 -15.98 15.69
N SER A 16 15.83 -16.90 15.84
CA SER A 16 14.48 -16.75 15.27
C SER A 16 13.73 -15.55 15.87
N VAL A 17 13.76 -15.40 17.19
CA VAL A 17 13.13 -14.26 17.88
C VAL A 17 13.78 -12.94 17.47
N ILE A 18 15.12 -12.89 17.42
CA ILE A 18 15.85 -11.70 16.97
C ILE A 18 15.50 -11.36 15.52
N GLY A 19 15.49 -12.35 14.62
CA GLY A 19 15.13 -12.16 13.22
C GLY A 19 13.71 -11.61 13.04
N TYR A 20 12.75 -12.10 13.84
CA TYR A 20 11.39 -11.57 13.85
C TYR A 20 11.35 -10.11 14.31
N ILE A 21 12.04 -9.77 15.41
CA ILE A 21 12.14 -8.40 15.92
C ILE A 21 12.74 -7.48 14.85
N PHE A 22 13.82 -7.89 14.19
CA PHE A 22 14.43 -7.10 13.10
C PHE A 22 13.48 -6.91 11.92
N THR A 23 12.67 -7.92 11.58
CA THR A 23 11.68 -7.81 10.49
C THR A 23 10.60 -6.79 10.83
N VAL A 24 10.08 -6.83 12.07
CA VAL A 24 9.09 -5.86 12.56
C VAL A 24 9.68 -4.45 12.65
N LEU A 25 10.91 -4.30 13.15
CA LEU A 25 11.60 -3.01 13.19
C LEU A 25 11.87 -2.47 11.78
N LYS A 26 12.29 -3.32 10.85
CA LYS A 26 12.45 -2.97 9.43
C LYS A 26 11.13 -2.42 8.89
N GLN A 27 10.03 -3.16 9.03
CA GLN A 27 8.70 -2.71 8.61
C GLN A 27 8.31 -1.37 9.27
N LYS A 28 8.58 -1.21 10.57
CA LYS A 28 8.30 0.04 11.30
C LYS A 28 9.12 1.22 10.80
N VAL A 29 10.37 1.00 10.38
CA VAL A 29 11.23 2.04 9.76
C VAL A 29 10.68 2.43 8.38
N TYR A 30 10.25 1.47 7.55
CA TYR A 30 9.59 1.78 6.27
C TYR A 30 8.33 2.63 6.48
N LEU A 31 7.48 2.26 7.44
CA LEU A 31 6.30 3.04 7.83
C LEU A 31 6.67 4.45 8.34
N LYS A 32 7.71 4.59 9.17
CA LYS A 32 8.16 5.89 9.72
C LYS A 32 8.67 6.85 8.62
N ASN A 33 9.24 6.31 7.55
CA ASN A 33 9.72 7.11 6.41
C ASN A 33 8.63 7.33 5.33
N ASN A 34 7.36 6.99 5.63
CA ASN A 34 6.26 7.00 4.65
C ASN A 34 6.61 6.20 3.39
N ILE A 35 7.40 5.12 3.50
CA ILE A 35 7.69 4.21 2.39
C ILE A 35 6.71 3.06 2.50
N ILE A 36 5.70 3.09 1.65
CA ILE A 36 4.73 2.00 1.51
C ILE A 36 5.39 0.97 0.61
N VAL A 37 5.79 -0.16 1.20
CA VAL A 37 6.31 -1.30 0.44
C VAL A 37 5.10 -2.03 -0.12
N ILE A 38 4.71 -1.67 -1.34
CA ILE A 38 3.72 -2.42 -2.11
C ILE A 38 4.46 -3.59 -2.74
N GLU A 39 4.34 -4.79 -2.16
CA GLU A 39 4.84 -6.04 -2.77
C GLU A 39 3.94 -6.48 -3.95
N ASN A 40 3.67 -5.56 -4.89
CA ASN A 40 2.99 -5.90 -6.14
C ASN A 40 4.00 -5.81 -7.29
N LYS A 41 4.20 -6.93 -7.99
CA LYS A 41 5.10 -7.05 -9.17
C LYS A 41 4.69 -6.13 -10.33
N ALA A 42 3.49 -5.55 -10.32
CA ALA A 42 2.98 -4.68 -11.37
C ALA A 42 3.34 -3.19 -11.20
N VAL A 43 3.88 -2.76 -10.05
CA VAL A 43 4.15 -1.33 -9.77
C VAL A 43 5.64 -1.03 -9.94
N SER A 44 6.00 -0.34 -11.02
CA SER A 44 7.37 0.10 -11.30
C SER A 44 7.74 1.34 -10.47
N GLN A 45 9.04 1.53 -10.16
CA GLN A 45 9.55 2.73 -9.50
C GLN A 45 9.23 4.01 -10.29
N GLU A 46 9.13 3.92 -11.62
CA GLU A 46 8.79 5.05 -12.49
C GLU A 46 7.35 5.54 -12.31
N ASP A 47 6.43 4.64 -11.94
CA ASP A 47 5.02 4.99 -11.68
C ASP A 47 4.83 5.53 -10.25
N LEU A 48 5.71 5.13 -9.32
CA LEU A 48 5.81 5.70 -7.98
C LEU A 48 6.40 7.12 -8.00
N ASP A 49 7.39 7.39 -8.87
CA ASP A 49 7.94 8.74 -9.07
C ASP A 49 6.95 9.70 -9.75
N LYS A 50 6.00 9.18 -10.55
CA LYS A 50 4.86 9.98 -11.07
C LYS A 50 3.79 10.25 -10.01
N ALA A 51 3.71 9.43 -8.96
CA ALA A 51 2.73 9.53 -7.89
C ALA A 51 3.19 10.53 -6.81
N ASP A 52 3.07 11.81 -7.12
CA ASP A 52 3.65 12.95 -6.41
C ASP A 52 3.13 13.17 -4.96
N MET A 53 2.08 12.46 -4.51
CA MET A 53 1.49 12.65 -3.17
C MET A 53 1.09 11.33 -2.49
N LYS A 54 1.77 11.03 -1.38
CA LYS A 54 1.54 9.85 -0.52
C LYS A 54 0.24 9.92 0.30
N GLU A 55 -0.20 11.13 0.64
CA GLU A 55 -1.47 11.41 1.29
C GLU A 55 -2.11 12.63 0.63
N PHE A 56 -3.40 12.56 0.32
CA PHE A 56 -4.13 13.68 -0.26
C PHE A 56 -5.60 13.67 0.16
N VAL A 57 -6.20 14.86 0.17
CA VAL A 57 -7.62 15.02 0.46
C VAL A 57 -8.37 15.05 -0.86
N PHE A 58 -9.19 14.03 -1.12
CA PHE A 58 -10.03 13.94 -2.32
C PHE A 58 -11.50 13.98 -1.94
N LYS A 59 -12.24 14.97 -2.47
CA LYS A 59 -13.66 15.23 -2.15
C LYS A 59 -13.96 15.22 -0.63
N GLY A 60 -13.12 15.88 0.16
CA GLY A 60 -13.28 16.01 1.62
C GLY A 60 -12.90 14.76 2.42
N LYS A 61 -12.41 13.69 1.79
CA LYS A 61 -11.91 12.48 2.46
C LYS A 61 -10.39 12.44 2.38
N ALA A 62 -9.73 12.24 3.51
CA ALA A 62 -8.29 11.97 3.53
C ALA A 62 -8.05 10.54 3.03
N VAL A 63 -7.24 10.40 1.98
CA VAL A 63 -6.89 9.13 1.36
C VAL A 63 -5.38 8.99 1.30
N LYS A 64 -4.88 7.79 1.55
CA LYS A 64 -3.47 7.46 1.49
C LYS A 64 -3.18 6.51 0.34
N SER A 65 -1.96 6.57 -0.17
CA SER A 65 -1.44 5.50 -1.03
C SER A 65 -1.55 4.16 -0.28
N GLY A 66 -1.95 3.10 -0.98
CA GLY A 66 -2.27 1.79 -0.41
C GLY A 66 -3.73 1.62 0.06
N ASP A 67 -4.52 2.68 0.17
CA ASP A 67 -5.94 2.54 0.51
C ASP A 67 -6.71 1.87 -0.63
N GLU A 68 -7.67 1.02 -0.28
CA GLU A 68 -8.52 0.35 -1.25
C GLU A 68 -9.75 1.23 -1.52
N VAL A 69 -9.94 1.60 -2.78
CA VAL A 69 -10.90 2.62 -3.19
C VAL A 69 -11.80 2.14 -4.33
N ARG A 70 -13.05 2.57 -4.28
CA ARG A 70 -14.04 2.43 -5.34
C ARG A 70 -14.28 3.80 -5.97
N VAL A 71 -14.04 3.86 -7.26
CA VAL A 71 -14.22 5.05 -8.09
C VAL A 71 -15.35 4.78 -9.09
N ILE A 72 -16.31 5.70 -9.17
CA ILE A 72 -17.37 5.68 -10.18
C ILE A 72 -17.14 6.87 -11.10
N THR A 73 -16.96 6.61 -12.40
CA THR A 73 -16.77 7.68 -13.39
C THR A 73 -18.11 8.26 -13.83
N ASN A 74 -18.07 9.43 -14.48
CA ASN A 74 -19.26 10.06 -15.08
C ASN A 74 -19.91 9.20 -16.18
N LYS A 75 -19.18 8.21 -16.72
CA LYS A 75 -19.72 7.20 -17.65
C LYS A 75 -20.43 6.04 -16.94
N ASN A 76 -20.58 6.14 -15.62
CA ASN A 76 -21.13 5.11 -14.74
C ASN A 76 -20.27 3.82 -14.68
N ASP A 77 -19.02 3.90 -15.15
CA ASP A 77 -18.06 2.80 -15.02
C ASP A 77 -17.55 2.73 -13.58
N LYS A 78 -17.45 1.50 -13.05
CA LYS A 78 -16.98 1.24 -11.70
C LYS A 78 -15.60 0.63 -11.74
N TYR A 79 -14.67 1.25 -11.01
CA TYR A 79 -13.31 0.75 -10.82
C TYR A 79 -13.05 0.56 -9.34
N GLU A 80 -12.52 -0.62 -9.00
CA GLU A 80 -12.15 -1.01 -7.65
C GLU A 80 -10.70 -1.47 -7.65
N GLY A 81 -9.96 -1.06 -6.62
CA GLY A 81 -8.55 -1.38 -6.53
C GLY A 81 -7.80 -0.54 -5.51
N THR A 82 -6.49 -0.75 -5.49
CA THR A 82 -5.58 -0.09 -4.56
C THR A 82 -5.12 1.22 -5.14
N LEU A 83 -5.25 2.29 -4.37
CA LEU A 83 -4.79 3.62 -4.74
C LEU A 83 -3.26 3.68 -4.66
N ILE A 84 -2.59 4.07 -5.75
CA ILE A 84 -1.14 4.31 -5.73
C ILE A 84 -0.85 5.77 -5.38
N GLY A 85 -1.62 6.70 -5.95
CA GLY A 85 -1.46 8.12 -5.70
C GLY A 85 -2.21 8.99 -6.70
N ILE A 86 -1.80 10.26 -6.79
CA ILE A 86 -2.29 11.22 -7.79
C ILE A 86 -1.10 11.76 -8.59
N SER A 87 -1.24 11.78 -9.91
CA SER A 87 -0.35 12.54 -10.79
C SER A 87 -0.81 13.99 -10.83
N ARG A 88 -0.01 14.91 -10.26
CA ARG A 88 -0.27 16.35 -10.31
C ARG A 88 -0.18 16.92 -11.72
N LYS A 89 0.76 16.41 -12.53
CA LYS A 89 0.93 16.83 -13.93
C LYS A 89 -0.31 16.53 -14.77
N GLU A 90 -0.90 15.35 -14.57
CA GLU A 90 -2.03 14.90 -15.40
C GLU A 90 -3.41 15.11 -14.75
N LYS A 91 -3.44 15.60 -13.50
CA LYS A 91 -4.66 15.69 -12.67
C LYS A 91 -5.44 14.38 -12.70
N ALA A 92 -4.74 13.27 -12.56
CA ALA A 92 -5.29 11.92 -12.64
C ALA A 92 -4.98 11.13 -11.37
N LEU A 93 -5.95 10.31 -10.97
CA LEU A 93 -5.85 9.34 -9.89
C LEU A 93 -5.29 8.04 -10.46
N LEU A 94 -4.18 7.57 -9.90
CA LEU A 94 -3.54 6.31 -10.27
C LEU A 94 -4.00 5.21 -9.31
N MET A 95 -4.59 4.16 -9.85
CA MET A 95 -5.00 2.99 -9.08
C MET A 95 -4.62 1.69 -9.77
N VAL A 96 -4.26 0.66 -9.00
CA VAL A 96 -4.11 -0.72 -9.49
C VAL A 96 -5.42 -1.43 -9.30
N THR A 97 -6.01 -1.94 -10.37
CA THR A 97 -7.19 -2.80 -10.29
C THR A 97 -6.82 -4.21 -9.84
N TYR A 98 -7.78 -5.01 -9.37
CA TYR A 98 -7.53 -6.43 -8.99
C TYR A 98 -7.02 -7.33 -10.12
N LYS A 99 -6.97 -6.83 -11.37
CA LYS A 99 -6.38 -7.52 -12.53
C LYS A 99 -4.91 -7.14 -12.75
N ASP A 100 -4.28 -6.48 -11.79
CA ASP A 100 -2.92 -5.92 -11.87
C ASP A 100 -2.73 -4.89 -13.00
N GLU A 101 -3.83 -4.30 -13.50
CA GLU A 101 -3.77 -3.19 -14.46
C GLU A 101 -3.70 -1.86 -13.72
N ILE A 102 -2.69 -1.04 -14.06
CA ILE A 102 -2.61 0.36 -13.65
C ILE A 102 -3.63 1.15 -14.48
N LYS A 103 -4.56 1.83 -13.80
CA LYS A 103 -5.50 2.75 -14.43
C LYS A 103 -5.28 4.16 -13.94
N GLU A 104 -5.17 5.06 -14.90
CA GLU A 104 -5.17 6.50 -14.71
C GLU A 104 -6.59 7.04 -14.93
N LEU A 105 -7.20 7.55 -13.87
CA LEU A 105 -8.54 8.11 -13.88
C LEU A 105 -8.45 9.63 -13.71
N LYS A 106 -8.75 10.40 -14.75
CA LYS A 106 -8.81 11.86 -14.65
C LYS A 106 -9.79 12.29 -13.57
N ILE A 107 -9.34 13.18 -12.68
CA ILE A 107 -10.13 13.65 -11.52
C ILE A 107 -11.47 14.25 -11.96
N ASP A 108 -11.48 14.96 -13.09
CA ASP A 108 -12.68 15.59 -13.67
C ASP A 108 -13.77 14.57 -14.07
N ASN A 109 -13.36 13.33 -14.36
CA ASN A 109 -14.24 12.26 -14.77
C ASN A 109 -14.77 11.42 -13.60
N ILE A 110 -14.42 11.75 -12.35
CA ILE A 110 -14.82 11.01 -11.16
C ILE A 110 -16.10 11.60 -10.58
N GLU A 111 -17.21 10.88 -10.71
CA GLU A 111 -18.50 11.27 -10.15
C GLU A 111 -18.54 10.97 -8.64
N LYS A 112 -18.22 9.73 -8.24
CA LYS A 112 -18.28 9.28 -6.85
C LYS A 112 -17.00 8.58 -6.42
N PHE A 113 -16.60 8.84 -5.18
CA PHE A 113 -15.40 8.28 -4.57
C PHE A 113 -15.72 7.69 -3.19
N LYS A 114 -15.45 6.39 -3.01
CA LYS A 114 -15.69 5.67 -1.77
C LYS A 114 -14.42 4.90 -1.36
N ILE A 115 -14.02 5.04 -0.09
CA ILE A 115 -12.96 4.24 0.50
C ILE A 115 -13.62 2.93 0.97
N ILE A 116 -13.08 1.80 0.52
CA ILE A 116 -13.50 0.45 0.93
C ILE A 116 -12.76 0.05 2.19
N CYS A 117 -11.42 0.16 2.16
CA CYS A 117 -10.54 -0.24 3.25
C CYS A 117 -9.37 0.74 3.36
N LYS A 118 -8.90 1.01 4.57
CA LYS A 118 -7.71 1.84 4.79
C LYS A 118 -6.48 0.96 4.95
N TYR A 119 -5.38 1.39 4.33
CA TYR A 119 -4.09 0.73 4.46
C TYR A 119 -3.61 0.74 5.92
N GLY A 120 -3.17 -0.42 6.41
CA GLY A 120 -2.70 -0.59 7.79
C GLY A 120 -3.80 -0.80 8.83
N GLN A 121 -5.05 -0.97 8.42
CA GLN A 121 -6.14 -1.33 9.32
C GLN A 121 -6.16 -2.86 9.52
N PHE A 122 -5.68 -3.31 10.68
CA PHE A 122 -5.58 -4.76 10.99
C PHE A 122 -6.90 -5.39 11.44
N PHE A 123 -7.91 -4.58 11.79
CA PHE A 123 -9.24 -5.04 12.22
C PHE A 123 -10.30 -4.04 11.72
N ASN A 124 -11.37 -4.58 11.14
CA ASN A 124 -12.53 -3.84 10.63
C ASN A 124 -13.59 -3.69 11.72
#